data_AF-D8SBA1-F1
#
_entry.id   AF-D8SBA1-F1
#
_cell.length_a   1.000
_cell.length_b   1.000
_cell.length_c   1.000
_cell.angle_alpha   90.00
_cell.angle_beta   90.00
_cell.angle_gamma   90.00
#
_symmetry.space_group_name_H-M   'P 1'
#
loop_
_entity.id
_entity.type
_entity.pdbx_description
1 polymer ?
#
loop_
_entity_poly.entity_id
_entity_poly.type
_entity_poly.pdbx_seq_one_letter_code
_entity_poly.pdbx_strand_id
1 'polypeptide(L)'
;WASMLVAATPGSFALSRLLAARLHCARFARRCSMCALPDAAARKRKRMDVEIRDTVKLSAEEEKIFDRLLAVERHFGLGTQLRVAGGWVRDKLLGKDCYDIDIALDNMLGRDFCEKVNEYLKSIGEETKNVGVILSNPDQSKHLETARMKIEDVWVDFVNLRAETYADDSRIPSTMEFGTPKQDAERRDLTINSLFYNINTGHVEDHTDRGKCLRDLKVGVIATPLEPHVTFLDDPLRVLRSVRFASRFGFELEDDLRAAASTGEVRDALERKISRERIGHEVELMLLGNDPTQAMELLLDLKLFRSVFTPPAPLLVDGWERLCVQHIHAAWDVLQLVNVNLTVSSINFKQLNWQAEHKLKFLLAALLFPLQDSTYEGKKRKKASSYAQITLQFPSTSFIIRESLKLKNADADGVVDLHRSARKFDRLEDVLLSDAAEAITTHAAADTREEVQRLEAGDAFAWVCSSCAEDRIFVGLELMEIKDLWRAALVLSSLNDLLENQAWDAQEKAKVCTSVMDFISKQGLDESWNTKPLLDGKEIMAEFQLKGGPAVKDLKDLSIQWQLAHPTGTAGECREWLKLEHAKGNK
;
A
#
# COMPACT_ATOMS: atom_id res chain seq x y z
N TRP A 1 -51.07 8.64 -2.52
CA TRP A 1 -49.70 9.01 -2.93
C TRP A 1 -48.72 7.83 -2.82
N ALA A 2 -49.24 6.61 -2.91
CA ALA A 2 -48.52 5.42 -3.37
C ALA A 2 -49.27 4.97 -4.64
N SER A 3 -48.56 4.41 -5.63
CA SER A 3 -49.00 3.97 -6.97
C SER A 3 -48.66 4.93 -8.12
N MET A 4 -47.37 5.01 -8.49
CA MET A 4 -46.92 5.29 -9.87
C MET A 4 -45.39 5.16 -9.97
N LEU A 5 -44.90 3.92 -9.94
CA LEU A 5 -43.51 3.58 -10.24
C LEU A 5 -43.53 2.36 -11.18
N VAL A 6 -43.76 2.63 -12.46
CA VAL A 6 -43.61 1.65 -13.53
C VAL A 6 -42.78 2.29 -14.65
N ALA A 7 -41.68 1.60 -14.97
CA ALA A 7 -40.84 1.73 -16.17
C ALA A 7 -39.96 2.99 -16.32
N ALA A 8 -38.87 3.05 -15.54
CA ALA A 8 -37.67 3.76 -15.96
C ALA A 8 -36.75 2.78 -16.72
N THR A 9 -36.53 3.04 -18.00
CA THR A 9 -35.62 2.25 -18.87
C THR A 9 -34.15 2.42 -18.44
N PRO A 10 -33.27 1.45 -18.77
CA PRO A 10 -31.87 1.42 -18.29
C PRO A 10 -31.02 2.64 -18.68
N GLY A 11 -31.45 3.45 -19.66
CA GLY A 11 -30.74 4.64 -20.13
C GLY A 11 -30.86 5.88 -19.24
N SER A 12 -31.89 5.99 -18.38
CA SER A 12 -32.11 7.21 -17.58
C SER A 12 -31.24 7.29 -16.31
N PHE A 13 -30.82 6.14 -15.77
CA PHE A 13 -29.89 6.06 -14.64
C PHE A 13 -28.44 6.33 -15.04
N ALA A 14 -28.05 6.00 -16.28
CA ALA A 14 -26.72 6.31 -16.79
C ALA A 14 -26.53 7.83 -17.01
N LEU A 15 -27.56 8.50 -17.53
CA LEU A 15 -27.51 9.95 -17.76
C LEU A 15 -27.47 10.77 -16.46
N SER A 16 -28.22 10.36 -15.42
CA SER A 16 -28.22 11.04 -14.12
C SER A 16 -26.88 10.87 -13.38
N ARG A 17 -26.23 9.70 -13.47
CA ARG A 17 -24.88 9.49 -12.94
C ARG A 17 -23.80 10.24 -13.71
N LEU A 18 -23.91 10.31 -15.05
CA LEU A 18 -23.02 11.12 -15.89
C LEU A 18 -23.17 12.63 -15.66
N LEU A 19 -24.40 13.10 -15.42
CA LEU A 19 -24.67 14.50 -15.04
C LEU A 19 -24.17 14.80 -13.63
N ALA A 20 -24.36 13.88 -12.67
CA ALA A 20 -23.81 14.02 -11.32
C ALA A 20 -22.28 14.09 -11.34
N ALA A 21 -21.60 13.20 -12.08
CA ALA A 21 -20.14 13.21 -12.24
C ALA A 21 -19.63 14.48 -12.95
N ARG A 22 -20.34 14.98 -13.97
CA ARG A 22 -20.02 16.25 -14.65
C ARG A 22 -20.26 17.48 -13.77
N LEU A 23 -21.32 17.50 -12.97
CA LEU A 23 -21.60 18.56 -11.99
C LEU A 23 -20.60 18.54 -10.83
N HIS A 24 -20.17 17.34 -10.39
CA HIS A 24 -19.10 17.14 -9.42
C HIS A 24 -17.79 17.74 -9.95
N CYS A 25 -17.37 17.37 -11.17
CA CYS A 25 -16.15 17.90 -11.80
C CYS A 25 -16.20 19.42 -12.08
N ALA A 26 -17.34 19.95 -12.51
CA ALA A 26 -17.48 21.39 -12.81
C ALA A 26 -17.49 22.27 -11.55
N ARG A 27 -18.02 21.76 -10.41
CA ARG A 27 -17.87 22.38 -9.10
C ARG A 27 -16.43 22.28 -8.58
N PHE A 28 -15.81 21.12 -8.79
CA PHE A 28 -14.44 20.82 -8.42
C PHE A 28 -13.42 21.75 -9.10
N ALA A 29 -13.54 21.97 -10.41
CA ALA A 29 -12.63 22.83 -11.18
C ALA A 29 -12.73 24.33 -10.81
N ARG A 30 -13.88 24.81 -10.33
CA ARG A 30 -14.14 26.25 -10.08
C ARG A 30 -13.67 26.76 -8.71
N ARG A 31 -13.36 25.88 -7.75
CA ARG A 31 -12.91 26.24 -6.38
C ARG A 31 -11.47 25.83 -6.05
N CYS A 32 -10.79 25.16 -6.99
CA CYS A 32 -9.39 24.74 -6.89
C CYS A 32 -8.39 25.90 -6.69
N SER A 33 -8.84 27.17 -6.71
CA SER A 33 -8.02 28.34 -6.37
C SER A 33 -7.87 28.59 -4.86
N MET A 34 -8.71 28.00 -3.99
CA MET A 34 -8.67 28.25 -2.54
C MET A 34 -8.11 27.11 -1.69
N CYS A 35 -8.03 25.88 -2.22
CA CYS A 35 -7.41 24.73 -1.56
C CYS A 35 -6.18 24.26 -2.34
N ALA A 36 -5.33 25.20 -2.72
CA ALA A 36 -4.06 24.87 -3.34
C ALA A 36 -3.28 23.97 -2.37
N LEU A 37 -2.83 22.80 -2.86
CA LEU A 37 -1.60 22.23 -2.31
C LEU A 37 -0.62 23.40 -2.20
N PRO A 38 0.01 23.67 -1.05
CA PRO A 38 1.05 24.69 -0.99
C PRO A 38 1.97 24.43 -2.18
N ASP A 39 2.15 25.46 -3.00
CA ASP A 39 2.87 25.39 -4.27
C ASP A 39 4.09 24.47 -4.11
N ALA A 40 4.30 23.48 -4.98
CA ALA A 40 5.42 22.55 -4.83
C ALA A 40 6.77 23.30 -4.75
N ALA A 41 6.81 24.52 -5.32
CA ALA A 41 7.92 25.46 -5.21
C ALA A 41 8.10 26.09 -3.81
N ALA A 42 7.07 26.13 -2.96
CA ALA A 42 7.07 26.72 -1.62
C ALA A 42 7.52 25.75 -0.52
N ARG A 43 7.45 24.43 -0.73
CA ARG A 43 8.12 23.43 0.13
C ARG A 43 9.54 23.16 -0.37
N LYS A 44 10.41 24.18 -0.41
CA LYS A 44 11.85 23.90 -0.31
C LYS A 44 12.10 23.34 1.08
N ARG A 45 12.09 22.02 1.22
CA ARG A 45 12.52 21.35 2.45
C ARG A 45 13.95 21.83 2.73
N LYS A 46 14.23 22.12 3.99
CA LYS A 46 15.57 22.57 4.37
C LYS A 46 16.51 21.40 4.09
N ARG A 47 17.48 21.57 3.19
CA ARG A 47 18.50 20.57 2.87
C ARG A 47 19.02 19.96 4.17
N MET A 48 18.78 18.67 4.35
CA MET A 48 19.20 17.97 5.56
C MET A 48 20.66 17.59 5.38
N ASP A 49 21.54 18.14 6.21
CA ASP A 49 22.85 17.54 6.39
C ASP A 49 22.64 16.21 7.12
N VAL A 50 22.84 15.12 6.39
CA VAL A 50 22.72 13.77 6.91
C VAL A 50 24.01 13.46 7.65
N GLU A 51 23.91 13.16 8.94
CA GLU A 51 25.05 12.69 9.70
C GLU A 51 25.43 11.29 9.20
N ILE A 52 26.60 11.19 8.56
CA ILE A 52 27.16 9.90 8.13
C ILE A 52 28.41 9.59 8.94
N ARG A 53 28.66 8.31 9.14
CA ARG A 53 29.90 7.84 9.76
C ARG A 53 31.07 8.03 8.81
N ASP A 54 32.22 8.46 9.33
CA ASP A 54 33.46 8.55 8.54
C ASP A 54 34.03 7.17 8.19
N THR A 55 33.73 6.15 8.99
CA THR A 55 34.16 4.77 8.79
C THR A 55 33.01 3.78 8.97
N VAL A 56 33.07 2.70 8.20
CA VAL A 56 32.14 1.57 8.34
C VAL A 56 32.47 0.80 9.61
N LYS A 57 31.45 0.53 10.43
CA LYS A 57 31.57 -0.35 11.60
C LYS A 57 30.97 -1.71 11.25
N LEU A 58 31.78 -2.75 11.36
CA LEU A 58 31.37 -4.12 11.12
C LEU A 58 30.73 -4.73 12.37
N SER A 59 29.76 -5.63 12.18
CA SER A 59 29.30 -6.51 13.26
C SER A 59 30.29 -7.66 13.46
N ALA A 60 30.21 -8.35 14.59
CA ALA A 60 31.06 -9.50 14.87
C ALA A 60 30.86 -10.63 13.84
N GLU A 61 29.64 -10.79 13.30
CA GLU A 61 29.34 -11.74 12.23
C GLU A 61 29.98 -11.30 10.91
N GLU A 62 29.88 -10.01 10.56
CA GLU A 62 30.48 -9.47 9.33
C GLU A 62 32.01 -9.57 9.35
N GLU A 63 32.65 -9.27 10.48
CA GLU A 63 34.09 -9.45 10.67
C GLU A 63 34.50 -10.90 10.41
N LYS A 64 33.80 -11.88 11.00
CA LYS A 64 34.07 -13.31 10.76
C LYS A 64 33.92 -13.70 9.30
N ILE A 65 32.86 -13.22 8.63
CA ILE A 65 32.64 -13.49 7.21
C ILE A 65 33.79 -12.90 6.38
N PHE A 66 34.15 -11.63 6.60
CA PHE A 66 35.20 -10.97 5.81
C PHE A 66 36.58 -11.56 6.08
N ASP A 67 36.90 -11.87 7.34
CA ASP A 67 38.14 -12.57 7.70
C ASP A 67 38.23 -13.94 7.03
N ARG A 68 37.11 -14.67 6.95
CA ARG A 68 37.03 -15.95 6.24
C ARG A 68 37.34 -15.78 4.76
N LEU A 69 36.71 -14.80 4.10
CA LEU A 69 36.92 -14.55 2.67
C LEU A 69 38.36 -14.12 2.36
N LEU A 70 38.95 -13.28 3.22
CA LEU A 70 40.35 -12.87 3.13
C LEU A 70 41.32 -14.03 3.40
N ALA A 71 40.94 -14.99 4.25
CA ALA A 71 41.73 -16.19 4.48
C ALA A 71 41.75 -17.10 3.23
N VAL A 72 40.62 -17.23 2.53
CA VAL A 72 40.53 -17.96 1.25
C VAL A 72 41.41 -17.32 0.20
N GLU A 73 41.31 -15.99 0.03
CA GLU A 73 42.13 -15.22 -0.92
C GLU A 73 43.63 -15.44 -0.66
N ARG A 74 44.06 -15.30 0.61
CA ARG A 74 45.46 -15.49 1.02
C ARG A 74 45.94 -16.93 0.88
N HIS A 75 45.10 -17.93 1.17
CA HIS A 75 45.48 -19.34 1.13
C HIS A 75 45.80 -19.79 -0.30
N PHE A 76 45.02 -19.33 -1.28
CA PHE A 76 45.21 -19.69 -2.69
C PHE A 76 46.02 -18.65 -3.49
N GLY A 77 46.31 -17.48 -2.92
CA GLY A 77 47.06 -16.42 -3.60
C GLY A 77 46.36 -15.91 -4.85
N LEU A 78 45.04 -15.70 -4.76
CA LEU A 78 44.20 -15.40 -5.93
C LEU A 78 44.48 -14.01 -6.52
N GLY A 79 44.97 -13.06 -5.71
CA GLY A 79 45.20 -11.68 -6.14
C GLY A 79 43.89 -10.94 -6.44
N THR A 80 42.76 -11.48 -6.03
CA THR A 80 41.41 -10.95 -6.24
C THR A 80 41.10 -9.88 -5.20
N GLN A 81 40.62 -8.72 -5.65
CA GLN A 81 40.10 -7.69 -4.75
C GLN A 81 38.62 -7.95 -4.46
N LEU A 82 38.31 -8.07 -3.17
CA LEU A 82 36.98 -8.35 -2.65
C LEU A 82 36.35 -7.04 -2.16
N ARG A 83 35.17 -6.70 -2.70
CA ARG A 83 34.47 -5.46 -2.32
C ARG A 83 33.03 -5.74 -1.99
N VAL A 84 32.53 -5.24 -0.86
CA VAL A 84 31.08 -5.17 -0.65
C VAL A 84 30.56 -4.00 -1.48
N ALA A 85 29.51 -4.20 -2.28
CA ALA A 85 28.97 -3.18 -3.15
C ALA A 85 27.55 -2.75 -2.76
N GLY A 86 27.16 -1.54 -3.16
CA GLY A 86 25.74 -1.16 -3.20
C GLY A 86 25.12 -0.77 -1.86
N GLY A 87 23.92 -1.29 -1.61
CA GLY A 87 23.04 -0.84 -0.52
C GLY A 87 23.64 -1.05 0.87
N TRP A 88 24.44 -2.09 1.05
CA TRP A 88 25.12 -2.38 2.32
C TRP A 88 26.03 -1.22 2.75
N VAL A 89 26.85 -0.70 1.82
CA VAL A 89 27.80 0.39 2.12
C VAL A 89 27.06 1.66 2.55
N ARG A 90 26.03 2.04 1.78
CA ARG A 90 25.16 3.18 2.09
C ARG A 90 24.53 3.05 3.46
N ASP A 91 23.92 1.91 3.75
CA ASP A 91 23.17 1.71 5.00
C ASP A 91 24.11 1.72 6.22
N LYS A 92 25.30 1.12 6.10
CA LYS A 92 26.34 1.18 7.14
C LYS A 92 26.84 2.60 7.41
N LEU A 93 27.04 3.41 6.37
CA LEU A 93 27.42 4.82 6.51
C LEU A 93 26.32 5.66 7.16
N LEU A 94 25.05 5.35 6.89
CA LEU A 94 23.87 5.92 7.56
C LEU A 94 23.64 5.35 8.97
N GLY A 95 24.52 4.49 9.46
CA GLY A 95 24.45 3.90 10.79
C GLY A 95 23.35 2.85 10.97
N LYS A 96 22.83 2.29 9.87
CA LYS A 96 21.84 1.22 9.86
C LYS A 96 22.52 -0.13 9.62
N ASP A 97 21.94 -1.19 10.17
CA ASP A 97 22.36 -2.55 9.86
C ASP A 97 21.75 -3.01 8.53
N CYS A 98 22.53 -3.81 7.80
CA CYS A 98 22.13 -4.40 6.53
C CYS A 98 22.72 -5.81 6.45
N TYR A 99 21.87 -6.78 6.15
CA TYR A 99 22.24 -8.20 6.06
C TYR A 99 22.38 -8.69 4.62
N ASP A 100 22.17 -7.81 3.64
CA ASP A 100 22.28 -8.11 2.22
C ASP A 100 23.71 -7.81 1.76
N ILE A 101 24.57 -8.83 1.76
CA ILE A 101 26.00 -8.71 1.46
C ILE A 101 26.27 -9.16 0.02
N ASP A 102 26.51 -8.17 -0.84
CA ASP A 102 26.93 -8.36 -2.23
C ASP A 102 28.45 -8.19 -2.37
N ILE A 103 29.20 -9.28 -2.50
CA ILE A 103 30.65 -9.27 -2.74
C ILE A 103 30.93 -9.19 -4.24
N ALA A 104 31.45 -8.06 -4.69
CA ALA A 104 31.98 -7.84 -6.01
C ALA A 104 33.43 -8.35 -6.13
N LEU A 105 33.66 -9.17 -7.16
CA LEU A 105 34.94 -9.76 -7.55
C LEU A 105 35.47 -9.11 -8.82
N ASP A 106 36.79 -8.88 -8.89
CA ASP A 106 37.45 -8.17 -9.99
C ASP A 106 37.91 -9.06 -11.15
N ASN A 107 38.41 -10.26 -10.86
CA ASN A 107 39.14 -11.06 -11.85
C ASN A 107 38.64 -12.51 -12.02
N MET A 108 37.60 -12.93 -11.28
CA MET A 108 37.10 -14.31 -11.34
C MET A 108 35.60 -14.40 -11.09
N LEU A 109 34.95 -15.46 -11.59
CA LEU A 109 33.51 -15.65 -11.44
C LEU A 109 33.13 -15.99 -9.98
N GLY A 110 31.93 -15.58 -9.58
CA GLY A 110 31.41 -15.86 -8.24
C GLY A 110 31.34 -17.36 -7.91
N ARG A 111 31.02 -18.19 -8.91
CA ARG A 111 31.00 -19.65 -8.77
C ARG A 111 32.39 -20.19 -8.44
N ASP A 112 33.39 -19.81 -9.21
CA ASP A 112 34.77 -20.26 -9.04
C ASP A 112 35.30 -19.86 -7.65
N PHE A 113 34.97 -18.65 -7.20
CA PHE A 113 35.33 -18.21 -5.85
C PHE A 113 34.61 -19.03 -4.77
N CYS A 114 33.31 -19.32 -4.93
CA CYS A 114 32.57 -20.20 -4.02
C CYS A 114 33.18 -21.61 -3.94
N GLU A 115 33.67 -22.15 -5.05
CA GLU A 115 34.38 -23.43 -5.06
C GLU A 115 35.68 -23.36 -4.24
N LYS A 116 36.45 -22.25 -4.37
CA LYS A 116 37.62 -22.00 -3.52
C LYS A 116 37.29 -21.85 -2.04
N VAL A 117 36.18 -21.21 -1.69
CA VAL A 117 35.72 -21.17 -0.29
C VAL A 117 35.49 -22.59 0.22
N ASN A 118 34.84 -23.46 -0.54
CA ASN A 118 34.61 -24.85 -0.14
C ASN A 118 35.90 -25.69 -0.07
N GLU A 119 36.85 -25.49 -0.98
CA GLU A 119 38.18 -26.13 -0.91
C GLU A 119 38.93 -25.72 0.36
N TYR A 120 38.87 -24.44 0.73
CA TYR A 120 39.47 -23.94 1.97
C TYR A 120 38.80 -24.51 3.22
N LEU A 121 37.46 -24.58 3.27
CA LEU A 121 36.75 -25.19 4.40
C LEU A 121 37.18 -26.66 4.60
N LYS A 122 37.33 -27.42 3.52
CA LYS A 122 37.86 -28.79 3.61
C LYS A 122 39.29 -28.84 4.14
N SER A 123 40.15 -27.90 3.74
CA SER A 123 41.57 -27.91 4.14
C SER A 123 41.77 -27.63 5.64
N ILE A 124 40.84 -26.90 6.25
CA ILE A 124 40.83 -26.62 7.70
C ILE A 124 39.96 -27.59 8.51
N GLY A 125 39.36 -28.59 7.86
CA GLY A 125 38.53 -29.62 8.51
C GLY A 125 37.10 -29.18 8.86
N GLU A 126 36.61 -28.10 8.26
CA GLU A 126 35.21 -27.65 8.38
C GLU A 126 34.33 -28.28 7.27
N GLU A 127 33.02 -28.39 7.55
CA GLU A 127 32.06 -28.91 6.57
C GLU A 127 31.87 -27.94 5.39
N THR A 128 31.82 -28.49 4.17
CA THR A 128 31.48 -27.70 2.99
C THR A 128 30.04 -27.26 2.98
N LYS A 129 29.79 -26.09 2.40
CA LYS A 129 28.46 -25.51 2.29
C LYS A 129 27.95 -25.59 0.86
N ASN A 130 26.63 -25.73 0.71
CA ASN A 130 26.00 -25.75 -0.60
C ASN A 130 26.16 -24.40 -1.30
N VAL A 131 26.62 -24.42 -2.55
CA VAL A 131 26.65 -23.25 -3.43
C VAL A 131 25.32 -23.20 -4.16
N GLY A 132 24.49 -22.20 -3.86
CA GLY A 132 23.32 -21.88 -4.65
C GLY A 132 23.75 -21.09 -5.87
N VAL A 133 23.88 -21.72 -7.03
CA VAL A 133 24.09 -20.98 -8.27
C VAL A 133 22.73 -20.52 -8.79
N ILE A 134 22.49 -19.21 -8.81
CA ILE A 134 21.30 -18.65 -9.47
C ILE A 134 21.65 -18.59 -10.96
N LEU A 135 21.22 -19.63 -11.69
CA LEU A 135 21.44 -19.77 -13.12
C LEU A 135 20.78 -18.62 -13.90
N SER A 136 21.41 -18.24 -15.01
CA SER A 136 20.99 -17.23 -15.96
C SER A 136 19.52 -17.43 -16.39
N ASN A 137 18.64 -16.49 -16.06
CA ASN A 137 17.26 -16.49 -16.54
C ASN A 137 17.14 -15.53 -17.75
N PRO A 138 16.82 -16.02 -18.96
CA PRO A 138 16.71 -15.21 -20.18
C PRO A 138 15.73 -14.04 -20.05
N ASP A 139 14.62 -14.20 -19.33
CA ASP A 139 13.58 -13.18 -19.19
C ASP A 139 13.95 -12.04 -18.21
N GLN A 140 15.02 -12.21 -17.42
CA GLN A 140 15.44 -11.27 -16.38
C GLN A 140 16.83 -10.65 -16.58
N SER A 141 17.40 -10.71 -17.79
CA SER A 141 18.59 -9.94 -18.15
C SER A 141 19.82 -10.25 -17.30
N LYS A 142 20.37 -11.47 -17.35
CA LYS A 142 21.69 -11.74 -16.76
C LYS A 142 22.44 -12.77 -17.60
N HIS A 143 23.35 -12.29 -18.46
CA HIS A 143 24.38 -13.12 -19.08
C HIS A 143 25.58 -13.40 -18.14
N LEU A 144 25.55 -12.87 -16.91
CA LEU A 144 26.54 -13.12 -15.87
C LEU A 144 25.90 -13.90 -14.71
N GLU A 145 26.48 -15.06 -14.41
CA GLU A 145 26.10 -15.90 -13.28
C GLU A 145 26.30 -15.12 -11.97
N THR A 146 25.34 -15.22 -11.05
CA THR A 146 25.52 -14.79 -9.66
C THR A 146 25.56 -16.03 -8.80
N ALA A 147 26.59 -16.17 -7.98
CA ALA A 147 26.70 -17.28 -7.04
C ALA A 147 26.28 -16.81 -5.65
N ARG A 148 25.52 -17.64 -4.94
CA ARG A 148 25.07 -17.37 -3.58
C ARG A 148 25.54 -18.50 -2.66
N MET A 149 26.21 -18.16 -1.57
CA MET A 149 26.67 -19.13 -0.57
C MET A 149 26.30 -18.65 0.82
N LYS A 150 25.98 -19.59 1.72
CA LYS A 150 25.75 -19.31 3.12
C LYS A 150 27.08 -19.36 3.88
N ILE A 151 27.51 -18.29 4.57
CA ILE A 151 28.76 -18.19 5.34
C ILE A 151 28.42 -17.64 6.72
N GLU A 152 28.90 -18.27 7.81
CA GLU A 152 28.51 -17.92 9.20
C GLU A 152 26.99 -17.70 9.41
N ASP A 153 26.18 -18.59 8.83
CA ASP A 153 24.71 -18.51 8.79
C ASP A 153 24.06 -17.35 8.02
N VAL A 154 24.86 -16.51 7.35
CA VAL A 154 24.41 -15.39 6.52
C VAL A 154 24.51 -15.75 5.03
N TRP A 155 23.52 -15.35 4.23
CA TRP A 155 23.59 -15.49 2.78
C TRP A 155 24.46 -14.38 2.19
N VAL A 156 25.48 -14.76 1.43
CA VAL A 156 26.41 -13.85 0.75
C VAL A 156 26.31 -14.09 -0.75
N ASP A 157 26.11 -13.02 -1.50
CA ASP A 157 26.00 -13.03 -2.95
C ASP A 157 27.33 -12.60 -3.56
N PHE A 158 27.84 -13.36 -4.52
CA PHE A 158 29.09 -13.11 -5.23
C PHE A 158 28.76 -12.67 -6.66
N VAL A 159 29.10 -11.43 -6.95
CA VAL A 159 28.85 -10.76 -8.21
C VAL A 159 30.15 -10.34 -8.87
N ASN A 160 30.14 -10.24 -10.20
CA ASN A 160 31.25 -9.68 -10.94
C ASN A 160 31.06 -8.19 -11.16
N LEU A 161 32.17 -7.46 -11.23
CA LEU A 161 32.18 -6.11 -11.77
C LEU A 161 31.80 -6.16 -13.25
N ARG A 162 30.88 -5.30 -13.67
CA ARG A 162 30.32 -5.34 -15.03
C ARG A 162 30.51 -4.01 -15.73
N ALA A 163 30.78 -4.08 -17.03
CA ALA A 163 30.57 -3.01 -17.97
C ALA A 163 29.37 -3.40 -18.85
N GLU A 164 28.46 -2.45 -19.09
CA GLU A 164 27.20 -2.67 -19.81
C GLU A 164 27.09 -1.64 -20.95
N THR A 165 26.64 -2.06 -22.13
CA THR A 165 26.18 -1.16 -23.19
C THR A 165 24.72 -1.44 -23.49
N TYR A 166 23.93 -0.41 -23.78
CA TYR A 166 22.50 -0.54 -24.06
C TYR A 166 22.21 -0.32 -25.55
N ALA A 167 21.16 -0.98 -26.04
CA ALA A 167 20.60 -0.70 -27.37
C ALA A 167 19.41 0.26 -27.25
N ASP A 168 19.15 1.05 -28.30
CA ASP A 168 18.11 2.08 -28.28
C ASP A 168 16.70 1.55 -27.96
N ASP A 169 16.41 0.30 -28.30
CA ASP A 169 15.07 -0.31 -28.20
C ASP A 169 14.86 -1.20 -26.98
N SER A 170 15.92 -1.56 -26.26
CA SER A 170 15.87 -2.51 -25.15
C SER A 170 16.30 -1.87 -23.83
N ARG A 171 15.67 -2.30 -22.73
CA ARG A 171 16.16 -2.03 -21.35
C ARG A 171 17.22 -3.03 -20.89
N ILE A 172 17.43 -4.08 -21.68
CA ILE A 172 18.41 -5.14 -21.41
C ILE A 172 19.69 -4.74 -22.14
N PRO A 173 20.84 -4.69 -21.44
CA PRO A 173 22.13 -4.42 -22.08
C PRO A 173 22.38 -5.35 -23.27
N SER A 174 22.89 -4.78 -24.37
CA SER A 174 23.28 -5.52 -25.58
C SER A 174 24.55 -6.33 -25.37
N THR A 175 25.48 -5.84 -24.55
CA THR A 175 26.67 -6.57 -24.11
C THR A 175 26.88 -6.41 -22.60
N MET A 176 27.47 -7.44 -22.00
CA MET A 176 27.92 -7.47 -20.61
C MET A 176 29.31 -8.09 -20.56
N GLU A 177 30.29 -7.32 -20.10
CA GLU A 177 31.69 -7.74 -19.99
C GLU A 177 32.22 -7.51 -18.57
N PHE A 178 33.35 -8.13 -18.23
CA PHE A 178 34.07 -7.83 -17.00
C PHE A 178 34.47 -6.35 -16.99
N GLY A 179 33.99 -5.63 -15.99
CA GLY A 179 34.23 -4.19 -15.84
C GLY A 179 35.24 -3.86 -14.74
N THR A 180 35.72 -2.63 -14.76
CA THR A 180 36.43 -2.02 -13.64
C THR A 180 35.45 -1.56 -12.54
N PRO A 181 35.92 -1.30 -11.30
CA PRO A 181 35.06 -0.75 -10.25
C PRO A 181 34.37 0.55 -10.67
N LYS A 182 35.06 1.39 -11.47
CA LYS A 182 34.52 2.62 -12.04
C LYS A 182 33.37 2.35 -13.01
N GLN A 183 33.56 1.46 -13.98
CA GLN A 183 32.50 1.09 -14.93
C GLN A 183 31.30 0.46 -14.22
N ASP A 184 31.53 -0.35 -13.18
CA ASP A 184 30.44 -0.91 -12.36
C ASP A 184 29.70 0.16 -11.55
N ALA A 185 30.41 1.17 -11.05
CA ALA A 185 29.84 2.31 -10.35
C ALA A 185 28.95 3.16 -11.27
N GLU A 186 29.43 3.43 -12.49
CA GLU A 186 28.80 4.32 -13.47
C GLU A 186 27.51 3.73 -14.06
N ARG A 187 27.46 2.40 -14.25
CA ARG A 187 26.25 1.73 -14.75
C ARG A 187 25.11 1.62 -13.74
N ARG A 188 25.32 1.96 -12.46
CA ARG A 188 24.29 1.82 -11.42
C ARG A 188 23.25 2.92 -11.48
N ASP A 189 22.15 2.70 -10.76
CA ASP A 189 21.01 3.61 -10.78
C ASP A 189 21.32 4.96 -10.13
N LEU A 190 21.89 4.95 -8.94
CA LEU A 190 22.08 6.14 -8.11
C LEU A 190 23.47 6.19 -7.49
N THR A 191 24.01 7.40 -7.31
CA THR A 191 25.31 7.63 -6.67
C THR A 191 25.42 7.00 -5.29
N ILE A 192 24.38 7.14 -4.47
CA ILE A 192 24.31 6.55 -3.13
C ILE A 192 24.39 5.00 -3.13
N ASN A 193 24.15 4.34 -4.27
CA ASN A 193 24.23 2.90 -4.45
C ASN A 193 25.50 2.46 -5.23
N SER A 194 26.37 3.40 -5.57
CA SER A 194 27.61 3.18 -6.33
C SER A 194 28.87 3.18 -5.47
N LEU A 195 28.72 3.13 -4.14
CA LEU A 195 29.82 3.01 -3.19
C LEU A 195 30.26 1.55 -3.04
N PHE A 196 31.55 1.37 -2.78
CA PHE A 196 32.17 0.08 -2.48
C PHE A 196 32.87 0.13 -1.13
N TYR A 197 32.91 -0.99 -0.43
CA TYR A 197 33.74 -1.19 0.74
C TYR A 197 34.75 -2.29 0.43
N ASN A 198 36.01 -1.93 0.30
CA ASN A 198 37.09 -2.88 0.01
C ASN A 198 37.45 -3.62 1.29
N ILE A 199 37.14 -4.92 1.35
CA ILE A 199 37.40 -5.72 2.55
C ILE A 199 38.90 -6.03 2.70
N ASN A 200 39.68 -6.00 1.61
CA ASN A 200 41.13 -6.16 1.68
C ASN A 200 41.82 -4.99 2.38
N THR A 201 41.31 -3.76 2.20
CA THR A 201 41.92 -2.53 2.76
C THR A 201 41.17 -1.95 3.96
N GLY A 202 39.92 -2.34 4.17
CA GLY A 202 39.06 -1.80 5.24
C GLY A 202 38.56 -0.38 4.96
N HIS A 203 38.53 0.05 3.70
CA HIS A 203 38.18 1.41 3.31
C HIS A 203 36.98 1.47 2.35
N VAL A 204 36.20 2.54 2.47
CA VAL A 204 35.16 2.88 1.48
C VAL A 204 35.81 3.50 0.26
N GLU A 205 35.45 3.00 -0.91
CA GLU A 205 35.91 3.48 -2.20
C GLU A 205 34.75 4.13 -2.95
N ASP A 206 34.98 5.35 -3.41
CA ASP A 206 34.10 6.08 -4.33
C ASP A 206 34.80 6.19 -5.68
N HIS A 207 34.38 5.36 -6.64
CA HIS A 207 34.95 5.30 -7.98
C HIS A 207 34.27 6.25 -8.98
N THR A 208 33.34 7.10 -8.51
CA THR A 208 32.71 8.14 -9.32
C THR A 208 33.52 9.45 -9.27
N ASP A 209 33.16 10.41 -10.11
CA ASP A 209 33.93 11.66 -10.25
C ASP A 209 34.08 12.43 -8.93
N ARG A 210 35.32 12.48 -8.42
CA ARG A 210 35.78 13.32 -7.29
C ARG A 210 34.94 13.16 -6.01
N GLY A 211 34.59 11.93 -5.63
CA GLY A 211 33.89 11.66 -4.37
C GLY A 211 32.43 12.11 -4.36
N LYS A 212 31.78 12.11 -5.54
CA LYS A 212 30.39 12.56 -5.70
C LYS A 212 29.42 11.75 -4.84
N CYS A 213 29.55 10.43 -4.80
CA CYS A 213 28.63 9.58 -4.04
C CYS A 213 28.66 9.87 -2.54
N LEU A 214 29.84 10.04 -1.95
CA LEU A 214 29.96 10.38 -0.54
C LEU A 214 29.37 11.76 -0.23
N ARG A 215 29.59 12.73 -1.13
CA ARG A 215 29.00 14.08 -1.00
C ARG A 215 27.47 14.03 -1.07
N ASP A 216 26.92 13.36 -2.08
CA ASP A 216 25.47 13.24 -2.30
C ASP A 216 24.79 12.58 -1.09
N LEU A 217 25.41 11.55 -0.52
CA LEU A 217 24.93 10.90 0.70
C LEU A 217 24.95 11.85 1.91
N LYS A 218 26.02 12.64 2.10
CA LYS A 218 26.14 13.62 3.20
C LYS A 218 25.08 14.72 3.12
N VAL A 219 24.79 15.21 1.92
CA VAL A 219 23.85 16.33 1.73
C VAL A 219 22.42 15.89 1.45
N GLY A 220 22.15 14.57 1.52
CA GLY A 220 20.82 13.99 1.33
C GLY A 220 20.24 14.21 -0.06
N VAL A 221 21.01 13.93 -1.12
CA VAL A 221 20.61 14.10 -2.52
C VAL A 221 20.59 12.77 -3.27
N ILE A 222 19.55 12.58 -4.09
CA ILE A 222 19.43 11.50 -5.06
C ILE A 222 19.90 12.02 -6.42
N ALA A 223 20.95 11.40 -6.93
CA ALA A 223 21.55 11.72 -8.21
C ALA A 223 22.02 10.46 -8.93
N THR A 224 22.19 10.54 -10.25
CA THR A 224 22.76 9.46 -11.06
C THR A 224 24.29 9.56 -11.12
N PRO A 225 25.02 8.44 -11.29
CA PRO A 225 26.47 8.45 -11.50
C PRO A 225 26.88 9.10 -12.81
N LEU A 226 26.16 8.81 -13.89
CA LEU A 226 26.29 9.41 -15.21
C LEU A 226 25.22 10.48 -15.43
N GLU A 227 25.22 11.08 -16.62
CA GLU A 227 24.22 12.05 -17.03
C GLU A 227 22.79 11.44 -16.89
N PRO A 228 21.84 12.12 -16.22
CA PRO A 228 20.54 11.55 -15.91
C PRO A 228 19.70 11.17 -17.13
N HIS A 229 19.71 11.97 -18.20
CA HIS A 229 18.92 11.70 -19.41
C HIS A 229 19.36 10.39 -20.08
N VAL A 230 20.66 10.20 -20.28
CA VAL A 230 21.23 8.93 -20.77
C VAL A 230 20.87 7.77 -19.84
N THR A 231 21.07 7.94 -18.54
CA THR A 231 20.77 6.92 -17.53
C THR A 231 19.31 6.45 -17.58
N PHE A 232 18.38 7.38 -17.80
CA PHE A 232 16.96 7.09 -17.88
C PHE A 232 16.52 6.53 -19.23
N LEU A 233 17.21 6.84 -20.33
CA LEU A 233 16.92 6.22 -21.63
C LEU A 233 17.43 4.77 -21.71
N ASP A 234 18.55 4.47 -21.04
CA ASP A 234 19.10 3.12 -20.93
C ASP A 234 18.16 2.19 -20.13
N ASP A 235 17.75 2.61 -18.93
CA ASP A 235 16.75 1.90 -18.11
C ASP A 235 15.75 2.89 -17.46
N PRO A 236 14.59 3.13 -18.10
CA PRO A 236 13.59 4.08 -17.61
C PRO A 236 13.04 3.76 -16.22
N LEU A 237 13.14 2.50 -15.75
CA LEU A 237 12.71 2.14 -14.40
C LEU A 237 13.52 2.87 -13.32
N ARG A 238 14.75 3.31 -13.63
CA ARG A 238 15.60 4.09 -12.72
C ARG A 238 14.96 5.41 -12.29
N VAL A 239 14.06 5.97 -13.09
CA VAL A 239 13.29 7.17 -12.72
C VAL A 239 12.38 6.88 -11.53
N LEU A 240 11.60 5.78 -11.62
CA LEU A 240 10.74 5.35 -10.52
C LEU A 240 11.56 4.95 -9.29
N ARG A 241 12.70 4.28 -9.48
CA ARG A 241 13.62 3.97 -8.38
C ARG A 241 14.17 5.23 -7.70
N SER A 242 14.48 6.27 -8.46
CA SER A 242 14.92 7.56 -7.93
C SER A 242 13.86 8.18 -7.02
N VAL A 243 12.60 8.17 -7.46
CA VAL A 243 11.45 8.62 -6.64
C VAL A 243 11.31 7.77 -5.37
N ARG A 244 11.39 6.45 -5.50
CA ARG A 244 11.31 5.53 -4.35
C ARG A 244 12.40 5.77 -3.32
N PHE A 245 13.65 5.98 -3.76
CA PHE A 245 14.76 6.23 -2.85
C PHE A 245 14.69 7.62 -2.23
N ALA A 246 14.26 8.63 -2.99
CA ALA A 246 14.00 9.97 -2.46
C ALA A 246 12.98 9.91 -1.31
N SER A 247 11.83 9.25 -1.50
CA SER A 247 10.81 9.14 -0.47
C SER A 247 11.18 8.22 0.69
N ARG A 248 11.95 7.15 0.43
CA ARG A 248 12.43 6.23 1.47
C ARG A 248 13.38 6.92 2.45
N PHE A 249 14.29 7.75 1.95
CA PHE A 249 15.33 8.39 2.76
C PHE A 249 15.00 9.85 3.13
N GLY A 250 13.95 10.43 2.56
CA GLY A 250 13.64 11.85 2.73
C GLY A 250 14.65 12.76 2.00
N PHE A 251 15.32 12.25 0.98
CA PHE A 251 16.34 12.95 0.20
C PHE A 251 15.70 13.77 -0.93
N GLU A 252 16.41 14.79 -1.40
CA GLU A 252 15.97 15.62 -2.52
C GLU A 252 16.50 15.09 -3.85
N LEU A 253 15.71 15.21 -4.93
CA LEU A 253 16.20 14.94 -6.27
C LEU A 253 17.09 16.09 -6.76
N GLU A 254 18.26 15.77 -7.30
CA GLU A 254 19.12 16.73 -8.01
C GLU A 254 18.37 17.42 -9.16
N ASP A 255 18.68 18.69 -9.42
CA ASP A 255 17.97 19.51 -10.40
C ASP A 255 18.07 18.94 -11.83
N ASP A 256 19.25 18.51 -12.26
CA ASP A 256 19.46 17.90 -13.58
C ASP A 256 18.69 16.57 -13.71
N LEU A 257 18.68 15.76 -12.64
CA LEU A 257 17.89 14.53 -12.57
C LEU A 257 16.39 14.82 -12.71
N ARG A 258 15.90 15.83 -11.97
CA ARG A 258 14.50 16.26 -12.03
C ARG A 258 14.12 16.75 -13.43
N ALA A 259 15.00 17.53 -14.06
CA ALA A 259 14.79 18.03 -15.41
C ALA A 259 14.69 16.88 -16.43
N ALA A 260 15.64 15.95 -16.40
CA ALA A 260 15.65 14.78 -17.28
C ALA A 260 14.42 13.88 -17.08
N ALA A 261 14.06 13.58 -15.84
CA ALA A 261 12.91 12.74 -15.49
C ALA A 261 11.57 13.33 -15.96
N SER A 262 11.48 14.67 -16.08
CA SER A 262 10.27 15.38 -16.48
C SER A 262 10.05 15.46 -18.01
N THR A 263 11.00 14.97 -18.80
CA THR A 263 10.95 15.03 -20.28
C THR A 263 9.91 14.08 -20.86
N GLY A 264 9.42 14.39 -22.07
CA GLY A 264 8.51 13.49 -22.81
C GLY A 264 9.18 12.19 -23.22
N GLU A 265 10.43 12.26 -23.64
CA GLU A 265 11.22 11.11 -24.09
C GLU A 265 11.35 10.04 -23.01
N VAL A 266 11.61 10.45 -21.76
CA VAL A 266 11.71 9.51 -20.63
C VAL A 266 10.35 8.85 -20.33
N ARG A 267 9.23 9.59 -20.45
CA ARG A 267 7.89 9.00 -20.29
C ARG A 267 7.58 7.98 -21.38
N ASP A 268 7.87 8.33 -22.63
CA ASP A 268 7.65 7.44 -23.77
C ASP A 268 8.53 6.19 -23.67
N ALA A 269 9.78 6.35 -23.19
CA ALA A 269 10.68 5.24 -22.92
C ALA A 269 10.16 4.35 -21.79
N LEU A 270 9.63 4.92 -20.70
CA LEU A 270 9.03 4.18 -19.59
C LEU A 270 7.85 3.33 -20.05
N GLU A 271 6.96 3.87 -20.87
CA GLU A 271 5.79 3.15 -21.38
C GLU A 271 6.16 2.06 -22.39
N ARG A 272 7.20 2.28 -23.21
CA ARG A 272 7.62 1.35 -24.27
C ARG A 272 8.55 0.24 -23.80
N LYS A 273 9.53 0.56 -22.94
CA LYS A 273 10.61 -0.37 -22.56
C LYS A 273 10.32 -1.16 -21.28
N ILE A 274 9.42 -0.69 -20.41
CA ILE A 274 9.22 -1.27 -19.07
C ILE A 274 7.83 -1.89 -18.96
N SER A 275 7.76 -3.13 -18.46
CA SER A 275 6.49 -3.82 -18.26
C SER A 275 5.71 -3.22 -17.08
N ARG A 276 4.38 -3.35 -17.13
CA ARG A 276 3.47 -2.86 -16.08
C ARG A 276 3.73 -3.51 -14.72
N GLU A 277 4.15 -4.77 -14.69
CA GLU A 277 4.50 -5.51 -13.47
C GLU A 277 5.69 -4.87 -12.75
N ARG A 278 6.72 -4.41 -13.48
CA ARG A 278 7.88 -3.75 -12.86
C ARG A 278 7.52 -2.37 -12.32
N ILE A 279 6.67 -1.63 -13.03
CA ILE A 279 6.13 -0.35 -12.55
C ILE A 279 5.32 -0.57 -11.27
N GLY A 280 4.40 -1.54 -11.28
CA GLY A 280 3.58 -1.89 -10.13
C GLY A 280 4.38 -2.29 -8.90
N HIS A 281 5.46 -3.06 -9.09
CA HIS A 281 6.35 -3.43 -8.00
C HIS A 281 7.06 -2.21 -7.37
N GLU A 282 7.58 -1.28 -8.18
CA GLU A 282 8.18 -0.06 -7.65
C GLU A 282 7.14 0.81 -6.91
N VAL A 283 5.90 0.90 -7.41
CA VAL A 283 4.80 1.61 -6.74
C VAL A 283 4.44 0.95 -5.41
N GLU A 284 4.35 -0.38 -5.35
CA GLU A 284 4.11 -1.11 -4.11
C GLU A 284 5.18 -0.79 -3.06
N LEU A 285 6.46 -0.79 -3.46
CA LEU A 285 7.56 -0.44 -2.57
C LEU A 285 7.52 1.04 -2.14
N MET A 286 7.09 1.96 -3.01
CA MET A 286 6.88 3.37 -2.65
C MET A 286 5.77 3.53 -1.60
N LEU A 287 4.64 2.86 -1.78
CA LEU A 287 3.50 2.95 -0.87
C LEU A 287 3.79 2.28 0.48
N LEU A 288 4.52 1.16 0.48
CA LEU A 288 4.92 0.49 1.71
C LEU A 288 6.07 1.17 2.45
N GLY A 289 6.76 2.11 1.79
CA GLY A 289 7.87 2.89 2.34
C GLY A 289 7.50 3.85 3.48
N ASN A 290 8.46 4.70 3.82
CA ASN A 290 8.39 5.61 4.96
C ASN A 290 7.49 6.82 4.69
N ASP A 291 7.59 7.43 3.51
CA ASP A 291 6.79 8.59 3.09
C ASP A 291 6.09 8.28 1.76
N PRO A 292 4.95 7.55 1.79
CA PRO A 292 4.20 7.22 0.58
C PRO A 292 3.62 8.48 -0.09
N THR A 293 3.37 9.53 0.68
CA THR A 293 2.79 10.77 0.18
C THR A 293 3.77 11.55 -0.67
N GLN A 294 5.02 11.70 -0.21
CA GLN A 294 6.10 12.31 -0.97
C GLN A 294 6.38 11.54 -2.27
N ALA A 295 6.30 10.20 -2.26
CA ALA A 295 6.48 9.42 -3.48
C ALA A 295 5.44 9.80 -4.55
N MET A 296 4.18 9.94 -4.17
CA MET A 296 3.10 10.30 -5.10
C MET A 296 3.19 11.77 -5.54
N GLU A 297 3.61 12.67 -4.65
CA GLU A 297 3.92 14.09 -4.97
C GLU A 297 5.04 14.19 -6.02
N LEU A 298 6.14 13.46 -5.82
CA LEU A 298 7.24 13.42 -6.80
C LEU A 298 6.81 12.86 -8.16
N LEU A 299 5.96 11.81 -8.20
CA LEU A 299 5.42 11.31 -9.47
C LEU A 299 4.55 12.35 -10.18
N LEU A 300 3.81 13.17 -9.44
CA LEU A 300 3.02 14.26 -9.99
C LEU A 300 3.91 15.38 -10.53
N ASP A 301 4.89 15.82 -9.75
CA ASP A 301 5.82 16.90 -10.12
C ASP A 301 6.65 16.55 -11.36
N LEU A 302 7.10 15.29 -11.46
CA LEU A 302 7.83 14.76 -12.61
C LEU A 302 6.92 14.43 -13.80
N LYS A 303 5.61 14.68 -13.70
CA LYS A 303 4.59 14.38 -14.74
C LYS A 303 4.52 12.89 -15.12
N LEU A 304 4.92 12.00 -14.22
CA LEU A 304 4.93 10.54 -14.42
C LEU A 304 3.64 9.87 -13.96
N PHE A 305 2.83 10.55 -13.15
CA PHE A 305 1.63 9.98 -12.54
C PHE A 305 0.70 9.28 -13.54
N ARG A 306 0.43 9.90 -14.69
CA ARG A 306 -0.48 9.34 -15.72
C ARG A 306 0.11 8.13 -16.46
N SER A 307 1.44 8.09 -16.61
CA SER A 307 2.14 6.95 -17.18
C SER A 307 2.14 5.76 -16.22
N VAL A 308 2.16 6.02 -14.90
CA VAL A 308 2.10 4.99 -13.86
C VAL A 308 0.68 4.48 -13.63
N PHE A 309 -0.27 5.37 -13.40
CA PHE A 309 -1.67 5.08 -13.14
C PHE A 309 -2.49 5.40 -14.39
N THR A 310 -2.71 4.41 -15.26
CA THR A 310 -3.44 4.62 -16.51
C THR A 310 -4.90 4.15 -16.37
N PRO A 311 -5.86 5.07 -16.22
CA PRO A 311 -7.26 4.70 -16.02
C PRO A 311 -7.89 4.19 -17.32
N PRO A 312 -9.02 3.46 -17.25
CA PRO A 312 -9.74 3.06 -18.45
C PRO A 312 -10.33 4.29 -19.16
N ALA A 313 -10.23 4.35 -20.48
CA ALA A 313 -10.80 5.44 -21.27
C ALA A 313 -12.31 5.24 -21.52
N PRO A 314 -13.11 6.32 -21.58
CA PRO A 314 -12.73 7.72 -21.30
C PRO A 314 -12.79 8.03 -19.80
N LEU A 315 -11.73 8.63 -19.24
CA LEU A 315 -11.84 9.30 -17.95
C LEU A 315 -12.31 10.74 -18.17
N LEU A 316 -13.37 11.14 -17.47
CA LEU A 316 -14.02 12.46 -17.67
C LEU A 316 -13.55 13.53 -16.67
N VAL A 317 -12.52 13.23 -15.86
CA VAL A 317 -12.05 14.10 -14.78
C VAL A 317 -10.69 14.69 -15.15
N ASP A 318 -10.66 15.99 -15.43
CA ASP A 318 -9.39 16.72 -15.61
C ASP A 318 -8.73 16.98 -14.26
N GLY A 319 -7.40 16.83 -14.20
CA GLY A 319 -6.62 17.06 -12.97
C GLY A 319 -6.80 16.01 -11.87
N TRP A 320 -7.38 14.84 -12.19
CA TRP A 320 -7.64 13.74 -11.26
C TRP A 320 -6.37 13.28 -10.52
N GLU A 321 -5.21 13.36 -11.17
CA GLU A 321 -3.91 13.01 -10.58
C GLU A 321 -3.60 13.86 -9.34
N ARG A 322 -3.93 15.16 -9.37
CA ARG A 322 -3.72 16.07 -8.23
C ARG A 322 -4.63 15.71 -7.07
N LEU A 323 -5.84 15.23 -7.39
CA LEU A 323 -6.83 14.84 -6.39
C LEU A 323 -6.39 13.57 -5.70
N CYS A 324 -5.91 12.61 -6.47
CA CYS A 324 -5.36 11.39 -5.92
C CYS A 324 -4.25 11.69 -4.91
N VAL A 325 -3.29 12.55 -5.29
CA VAL A 325 -2.22 12.99 -4.39
C VAL A 325 -2.77 13.70 -3.15
N GLN A 326 -3.72 14.64 -3.29
CA GLN A 326 -4.36 15.30 -2.14
C GLN A 326 -5.03 14.31 -1.17
N HIS A 327 -5.72 13.30 -1.69
CA HIS A 327 -6.46 12.34 -0.86
C HIS A 327 -5.53 11.38 -0.12
N ILE A 328 -4.43 10.92 -0.74
CA ILE A 328 -3.45 10.11 -0.01
C ILE A 328 -2.74 10.93 1.09
N HIS A 329 -2.47 12.22 0.86
CA HIS A 329 -1.95 13.12 1.91
C HIS A 329 -2.93 13.25 3.08
N ALA A 330 -4.17 13.60 2.78
CA ALA A 330 -5.24 13.74 3.77
C ALA A 330 -5.42 12.46 4.61
N ALA A 331 -5.49 11.31 3.95
CA ALA A 331 -5.65 10.02 4.63
C ALA A 331 -4.44 9.65 5.50
N TRP A 332 -3.23 9.96 5.01
CA TRP A 332 -2.00 9.72 5.75
C TRP A 332 -1.93 10.58 7.02
N ASP A 333 -2.26 11.86 6.92
CA ASP A 333 -2.26 12.78 8.06
C ASP A 333 -3.27 12.33 9.14
N VAL A 334 -4.49 11.98 8.74
CA VAL A 334 -5.51 11.43 9.66
C VAL A 334 -5.02 10.15 10.31
N LEU A 335 -4.43 9.22 9.55
CA LEU A 335 -3.89 7.97 10.09
C LEU A 335 -2.79 8.20 11.13
N GLN A 336 -1.86 9.13 10.87
CA GLN A 336 -0.81 9.47 11.83
C GLN A 336 -1.39 10.07 13.12
N LEU A 337 -2.35 10.99 13.00
CA LEU A 337 -3.00 11.62 14.14
C LEU A 337 -3.84 10.63 14.95
N VAL A 338 -4.56 9.70 14.30
CA VAL A 338 -5.27 8.62 14.99
C VAL A 338 -4.29 7.74 15.78
N ASN A 339 -3.16 7.36 15.19
CA ASN A 339 -2.13 6.60 15.91
C ASN A 339 -1.59 7.32 17.16
N VAL A 340 -1.39 8.65 17.06
CA VAL A 340 -0.99 9.47 18.20
C VAL A 340 -2.09 9.49 19.27
N ASN A 341 -3.34 9.76 18.88
CA ASN A 341 -4.48 9.83 19.79
C ASN A 341 -4.69 8.52 20.57
N LEU A 342 -4.58 7.37 19.87
CA LEU A 342 -4.70 6.04 20.49
C LEU A 342 -3.55 5.76 21.48
N THR A 343 -2.35 6.27 21.21
CA THR A 343 -1.20 6.11 22.13
C THR A 343 -1.40 6.93 23.41
N VAL A 344 -1.98 8.14 23.30
CA VAL A 344 -2.18 9.06 24.42
C VAL A 344 -3.37 8.65 25.30
N SER A 345 -4.45 8.12 24.71
CA SER A 345 -5.71 7.89 25.43
C SER A 345 -5.67 6.71 26.43
N SER A 346 -4.55 5.98 26.56
CA SER A 346 -4.43 4.77 27.40
C SER A 346 -5.45 3.68 27.09
N ILE A 347 -6.23 3.85 26.00
CA ILE A 347 -7.12 2.83 25.49
C ILE A 347 -6.22 1.75 24.91
N ASN A 348 -6.49 0.49 25.26
CA ASN A 348 -5.64 -0.67 24.97
C ASN A 348 -5.63 -1.06 23.47
N PHE A 349 -5.80 -0.10 22.58
CA PHE A 349 -5.50 -0.27 21.17
C PHE A 349 -3.98 -0.22 21.01
N LYS A 350 -3.38 -1.37 20.77
CA LYS A 350 -2.08 -1.40 20.08
C LYS A 350 -2.20 -0.46 18.89
N GLN A 351 -1.22 0.42 18.70
CA GLN A 351 -1.04 1.24 17.50
C GLN A 351 -1.51 0.46 16.27
N LEU A 352 -2.16 1.11 15.29
CA LEU A 352 -2.65 0.46 14.06
C LEU A 352 -1.48 -0.16 13.30
N ASN A 353 -1.07 -1.36 13.73
CA ASN A 353 0.07 -2.06 13.20
C ASN A 353 -0.44 -2.91 12.06
N TRP A 354 -0.60 -2.26 10.92
CA TRP A 354 -1.12 -2.88 9.73
C TRP A 354 -0.09 -3.85 9.16
N GLN A 355 -0.56 -5.06 8.87
CA GLN A 355 0.16 -5.94 7.95
C GLN A 355 0.41 -5.20 6.65
N ALA A 356 1.53 -5.49 5.98
CA ALA A 356 1.92 -4.82 4.74
C ALA A 356 0.77 -4.81 3.72
N GLU A 357 0.05 -5.92 3.58
CA GLU A 357 -1.09 -6.03 2.66
C GLU A 357 -2.26 -5.10 3.02
N HIS A 358 -2.51 -4.81 4.31
CA HIS A 358 -3.57 -3.88 4.73
C HIS A 358 -3.14 -2.43 4.48
N LYS A 359 -1.86 -2.11 4.77
CA LYS A 359 -1.29 -0.79 4.48
C LYS A 359 -1.36 -0.48 2.98
N LEU A 360 -1.01 -1.44 2.13
CA LEU A 360 -1.08 -1.28 0.68
C LEU A 360 -2.52 -1.01 0.22
N LYS A 361 -3.50 -1.82 0.65
CA LYS A 361 -4.92 -1.64 0.30
C LYS A 361 -5.45 -0.29 0.76
N PHE A 362 -5.15 0.14 2.00
CA PHE A 362 -5.55 1.46 2.48
C PHE A 362 -4.96 2.58 1.63
N LEU A 363 -3.65 2.56 1.35
CA LEU A 363 -2.99 3.64 0.61
C LEU A 363 -3.45 3.69 -0.85
N LEU A 364 -3.68 2.55 -1.49
CA LEU A 364 -4.29 2.50 -2.82
C LEU A 364 -5.73 3.02 -2.79
N ALA A 365 -6.51 2.66 -1.77
CA ALA A 365 -7.87 3.16 -1.61
C ALA A 365 -7.90 4.67 -1.36
N ALA A 366 -7.00 5.21 -0.54
CA ALA A 366 -6.86 6.64 -0.30
C ALA A 366 -6.43 7.39 -1.58
N LEU A 367 -5.41 6.88 -2.28
CA LEU A 367 -4.92 7.47 -3.52
C LEU A 367 -6.01 7.49 -4.59
N LEU A 368 -6.73 6.38 -4.78
CA LEU A 368 -7.75 6.25 -5.82
C LEU A 368 -9.14 6.66 -5.34
N PHE A 369 -9.27 7.24 -4.14
CA PHE A 369 -10.53 7.67 -3.56
C PHE A 369 -11.32 8.63 -4.46
N PRO A 370 -10.71 9.61 -5.16
CA PRO A 370 -11.43 10.47 -6.11
C PRO A 370 -12.09 9.74 -7.27
N LEU A 371 -11.64 8.53 -7.57
CA LEU A 371 -12.14 7.70 -8.67
C LEU A 371 -13.12 6.63 -8.19
N GLN A 372 -13.54 6.65 -6.92
CA GLN A 372 -14.36 5.58 -6.32
C GLN A 372 -15.70 5.35 -7.02
N ASP A 373 -16.28 6.38 -7.64
CA ASP A 373 -17.54 6.31 -8.41
C ASP A 373 -17.34 6.10 -9.90
N SER A 374 -16.10 6.16 -10.37
CA SER A 374 -15.80 5.98 -11.79
C SER A 374 -15.96 4.51 -12.17
N THR A 375 -16.70 4.26 -13.24
CA THR A 375 -16.86 2.93 -13.82
C THR A 375 -16.53 2.92 -15.30
N TYR A 376 -16.20 1.75 -15.83
CA TYR A 376 -16.00 1.53 -17.25
C TYR A 376 -16.80 0.33 -17.75
N GLU A 377 -17.14 0.35 -19.04
CA GLU A 377 -17.84 -0.74 -19.69
C GLU A 377 -16.88 -1.87 -20.03
N GLY A 378 -17.12 -3.03 -19.43
CA GLY A 378 -16.38 -4.26 -19.69
C GLY A 378 -17.27 -5.38 -20.22
N LYS A 379 -16.67 -6.30 -20.98
CA LYS A 379 -17.35 -7.50 -21.47
C LYS A 379 -17.01 -8.68 -20.55
N LYS A 380 -18.00 -9.32 -19.93
CA LYS A 380 -17.82 -10.56 -19.16
C LYS A 380 -18.46 -11.74 -19.90
N ARG A 381 -17.69 -12.80 -20.15
CA ARG A 381 -18.26 -14.08 -20.65
C ARG A 381 -19.02 -14.75 -19.51
N LYS A 382 -20.31 -15.04 -19.69
CA LYS A 382 -21.05 -15.93 -18.78
C LYS A 382 -20.43 -17.32 -18.82
N LYS A 383 -20.15 -17.91 -17.65
CA LYS A 383 -19.92 -19.35 -17.53
C LYS A 383 -21.27 -20.06 -17.75
N ALA A 384 -21.29 -20.95 -18.75
CA ALA A 384 -22.38 -21.81 -19.21
C ALA A 384 -23.55 -21.18 -20.00
N SER A 385 -23.63 -21.60 -21.28
CA SER A 385 -24.85 -21.74 -22.12
C SER A 385 -25.54 -20.54 -22.81
N SER A 386 -24.98 -19.32 -22.85
CA SER A 386 -25.56 -18.29 -23.74
C SER A 386 -24.50 -17.43 -24.42
N TYR A 387 -24.53 -17.39 -25.76
CA TYR A 387 -23.74 -16.51 -26.64
C TYR A 387 -24.07 -15.00 -26.49
N ALA A 388 -24.85 -14.61 -25.47
CA ALA A 388 -25.15 -13.21 -25.18
C ALA A 388 -23.99 -12.55 -24.41
N GLN A 389 -23.31 -11.60 -25.06
CA GLN A 389 -22.40 -10.67 -24.40
C GLN A 389 -23.22 -9.67 -23.57
N ILE A 390 -23.04 -9.66 -22.25
CA ILE A 390 -23.63 -8.63 -21.38
C ILE A 390 -22.55 -7.59 -21.11
N THR A 391 -22.83 -6.33 -21.43
CA THR A 391 -22.02 -5.19 -21.00
C THR A 391 -22.25 -4.97 -19.50
N LEU A 392 -21.19 -5.03 -18.71
CA LEU A 392 -21.22 -4.78 -17.27
C LEU A 392 -20.36 -3.56 -16.96
N GLN A 393 -20.79 -2.80 -15.95
CA GLN A 393 -20.01 -1.69 -15.39
C GLN A 393 -19.06 -2.25 -14.33
N PHE A 394 -17.78 -1.88 -14.43
CA PHE A 394 -16.74 -2.28 -13.48
C PHE A 394 -16.09 -1.04 -12.87
N PRO A 395 -15.66 -1.06 -11.59
CA PRO A 395 -14.96 0.06 -10.97
C PRO A 395 -13.63 0.39 -11.68
N SER A 396 -13.40 1.66 -12.02
CA SER A 396 -12.16 2.12 -12.65
C SER A 396 -10.95 1.94 -11.74
N THR A 397 -11.12 2.08 -10.43
CA THR A 397 -10.06 1.85 -9.42
C THR A 397 -9.52 0.42 -9.51
N SER A 398 -10.42 -0.54 -9.70
CA SER A 398 -10.08 -1.95 -9.91
C SER A 398 -9.29 -2.19 -11.20
N PHE A 399 -9.63 -1.48 -12.28
CA PHE A 399 -8.86 -1.53 -13.54
C PHE A 399 -7.45 -1.00 -13.36
N ILE A 400 -7.27 0.14 -12.69
CA ILE A 400 -5.93 0.73 -12.47
C ILE A 400 -5.04 -0.29 -11.73
N ILE A 401 -5.56 -0.89 -10.66
CA ILE A 401 -4.79 -1.85 -9.84
C ILE A 401 -4.45 -3.11 -10.66
N ARG A 402 -5.40 -3.65 -11.43
CA ARG A 402 -5.22 -4.90 -12.18
C ARG A 402 -4.45 -4.74 -13.48
N GLU A 403 -4.64 -3.64 -14.20
CA GLU A 403 -4.13 -3.47 -15.56
C GLU A 403 -2.96 -2.50 -15.64
N SER A 404 -2.98 -1.39 -14.88
CA SER A 404 -1.84 -0.46 -14.85
C SER A 404 -0.73 -0.95 -13.94
N LEU A 405 -1.09 -1.42 -12.74
CA LEU A 405 -0.10 -1.84 -11.74
C LEU A 405 0.13 -3.36 -11.72
N LYS A 406 -0.75 -4.16 -12.33
CA LYS A 406 -0.65 -5.63 -12.35
C LYS A 406 -0.51 -6.23 -10.94
N LEU A 407 -1.14 -5.62 -9.94
CA LEU A 407 -1.16 -6.12 -8.56
C LEU A 407 -2.17 -7.26 -8.38
N LYS A 408 -2.18 -7.90 -7.19
CA LYS A 408 -3.04 -9.06 -6.93
C LYS A 408 -4.52 -8.69 -7.03
N ASN A 409 -5.34 -9.63 -7.51
CA ASN A 409 -6.80 -9.43 -7.57
C ASN A 409 -7.42 -9.13 -6.20
N ALA A 410 -6.89 -9.75 -5.13
CA ALA A 410 -7.33 -9.51 -3.77
C ALA A 410 -7.10 -8.06 -3.29
N ASP A 411 -6.06 -7.39 -3.81
CA ASP A 411 -5.81 -5.97 -3.50
C ASP A 411 -6.82 -5.09 -4.22
N ALA A 412 -7.12 -5.39 -5.49
CA ALA A 412 -8.14 -4.68 -6.25
C ALA A 412 -9.55 -4.85 -5.67
N ASP A 413 -9.92 -6.06 -5.25
CA ASP A 413 -11.21 -6.33 -4.62
C ASP A 413 -11.30 -5.65 -3.24
N GLY A 414 -10.24 -5.76 -2.43
CA GLY A 414 -10.17 -5.09 -1.13
C GLY A 414 -10.28 -3.57 -1.20
N VAL A 415 -9.67 -2.93 -2.22
CA VAL A 415 -9.82 -1.47 -2.44
C VAL A 415 -11.26 -1.10 -2.78
N VAL A 416 -11.95 -1.90 -3.61
CA VAL A 416 -13.36 -1.66 -3.96
C VAL A 416 -14.26 -1.83 -2.73
N ASP A 417 -14.00 -2.83 -1.90
CA ASP A 417 -14.76 -3.06 -0.67
C ASP A 417 -14.49 -1.96 0.37
N LEU A 418 -13.26 -1.45 0.47
CA LEU A 418 -12.91 -0.28 1.27
C LEU A 418 -13.68 0.98 0.83
N HIS A 419 -13.71 1.28 -0.48
CA HIS A 419 -14.49 2.41 -1.01
C HIS A 419 -15.98 2.27 -0.71
N ARG A 420 -16.55 1.06 -0.86
CA ARG A 420 -17.95 0.81 -0.51
C ARG A 420 -18.22 1.04 0.97
N SER A 421 -17.36 0.51 1.83
CA SER A 421 -17.51 0.58 3.29
C SER A 421 -17.32 1.99 3.82
N ALA A 422 -16.37 2.76 3.28
CA ALA A 422 -16.13 4.15 3.67
C ALA A 422 -17.39 5.03 3.54
N ARG A 423 -18.20 4.84 2.50
CA ARG A 423 -19.49 5.56 2.33
C ARG A 423 -20.54 5.22 3.38
N LYS A 424 -20.46 4.00 3.91
CA LYS A 424 -21.43 3.54 4.90
C LYS A 424 -21.03 4.04 6.30
N PHE A 425 -19.73 4.13 6.57
CA PHE A 425 -19.20 4.76 7.78
C PHE A 425 -19.48 6.26 7.87
N ASP A 426 -19.68 6.94 6.74
CA ASP A 426 -20.14 8.34 6.69
C ASP A 426 -21.42 8.57 7.52
N ARG A 427 -22.37 7.64 7.41
CA ARG A 427 -23.64 7.70 8.17
C ARG A 427 -23.44 7.61 9.69
N LEU A 428 -22.32 7.03 10.13
CA LEU A 428 -22.00 6.88 11.55
C LEU A 428 -21.33 8.12 12.13
N GLU A 429 -20.64 8.89 11.30
CA GLU A 429 -20.10 10.20 11.70
C GLU A 429 -21.25 11.13 12.07
N ASP A 430 -22.31 11.19 11.25
CA ASP A 430 -23.51 11.99 11.53
C ASP A 430 -24.19 11.59 12.85
N VAL A 431 -24.35 10.28 13.10
CA VAL A 431 -25.00 9.75 14.31
C VAL A 431 -24.19 10.05 15.58
N LEU A 432 -22.87 9.88 15.53
CA LEU A 432 -22.02 10.14 16.71
C LEU A 432 -21.84 11.63 16.99
N LEU A 433 -21.88 12.48 15.95
CA LEU A 433 -21.90 13.93 16.10
C LEU A 433 -23.24 14.43 16.65
N SER A 434 -24.38 13.82 16.27
CA SER A 434 -25.68 14.16 16.85
C SER A 434 -25.80 13.75 18.31
N ASP A 435 -25.34 12.56 18.70
CA ASP A 435 -25.36 12.09 20.09
C ASP A 435 -24.44 12.91 21.00
N ALA A 436 -23.28 13.34 20.51
CA ALA A 436 -22.38 14.24 21.25
C ALA A 436 -23.01 15.64 21.45
N ALA A 437 -23.76 16.15 20.47
CA ALA A 437 -24.49 17.41 20.59
C ALA A 437 -25.68 17.31 21.57
N GLU A 438 -26.39 16.17 21.57
CA GLU A 438 -27.44 15.88 22.56
C GLU A 438 -26.90 15.72 23.98
N ALA A 439 -25.74 15.05 24.17
CA ALA A 439 -25.10 14.93 25.48
C ALA A 439 -24.64 16.29 26.07
N ILE A 440 -24.27 17.25 25.22
CA ILE A 440 -23.89 18.61 25.64
C ILE A 440 -25.12 19.44 26.02
N THR A 441 -26.29 19.16 25.41
CA THR A 441 -27.54 19.89 25.69
C THR A 441 -28.36 19.26 26.83
N THR A 442 -28.26 17.94 27.05
CA THR A 442 -29.01 17.21 28.10
C THR A 442 -28.36 17.21 29.48
N HIS A 443 -27.19 17.84 29.67
CA HIS A 443 -26.79 18.26 31.02
C HIS A 443 -27.70 19.37 31.60
N ALA A 444 -28.69 19.83 30.85
CA ALA A 444 -29.82 20.61 31.34
C ALA A 444 -31.17 19.98 30.88
N ALA A 445 -31.80 19.20 31.78
CA ALA A 445 -33.13 18.56 31.66
C ALA A 445 -33.16 17.30 30.75
N ALA A 446 -33.81 16.18 31.06
CA ALA A 446 -34.68 15.76 32.16
C ALA A 446 -34.60 14.22 32.22
N ASP A 447 -34.38 13.61 33.39
CA ASP A 447 -35.40 12.89 34.17
C ASP A 447 -36.78 12.76 33.49
N THR A 448 -36.98 11.73 32.65
CA THR A 448 -38.33 11.34 32.18
C THR A 448 -38.69 9.93 32.63
N ARG A 449 -39.38 9.93 33.76
CA ARG A 449 -40.30 8.94 34.35
C ARG A 449 -41.21 8.14 33.39
N GLU A 450 -41.19 8.39 32.08
CA GLU A 450 -41.97 7.68 31.06
C GLU A 450 -41.30 6.41 30.53
N GLU A 451 -39.96 6.31 30.56
CA GLU A 451 -39.26 5.06 30.17
C GLU A 451 -39.44 3.95 31.22
N VAL A 452 -39.53 4.32 32.49
CA VAL A 452 -39.72 3.37 33.60
C VAL A 452 -41.13 2.77 33.61
N GLN A 453 -42.15 3.48 33.13
CA GLN A 453 -43.53 2.95 33.09
C GLN A 453 -43.79 1.95 31.96
N ARG A 454 -42.95 1.89 30.91
CA ARG A 454 -43.05 0.83 29.88
C ARG A 454 -42.39 -0.48 30.29
N LEU A 455 -41.44 -0.44 31.23
CA LEU A 455 -40.77 -1.62 31.77
C LEU A 455 -41.70 -2.52 32.62
N GLU A 456 -42.79 -1.98 33.16
CA GLU A 456 -43.75 -2.75 33.97
C GLU A 456 -44.80 -3.53 33.15
N ALA A 457 -44.82 -3.36 31.81
CA ALA A 457 -45.84 -3.96 30.94
C ALA A 457 -45.47 -5.34 30.33
N GLY A 458 -44.34 -5.95 30.73
CA GLY A 458 -44.02 -7.33 30.35
C GLY A 458 -43.73 -7.57 28.87
N ASP A 459 -43.39 -6.52 28.11
CA ASP A 459 -43.01 -6.64 26.71
C ASP A 459 -41.47 -6.65 26.60
N ALA A 460 -40.87 -7.82 26.86
CA ALA A 460 -39.43 -8.04 26.80
C ALA A 460 -38.80 -7.78 25.41
N PHE A 461 -39.62 -7.44 24.41
CA PHE A 461 -39.23 -7.28 23.01
C PHE A 461 -39.38 -5.84 22.47
N ALA A 462 -39.88 -4.88 23.26
CA ALA A 462 -40.04 -3.48 22.81
C ALA A 462 -38.71 -2.71 22.67
N TRP A 463 -37.59 -3.25 23.18
CA TRP A 463 -36.27 -2.60 23.14
C TRP A 463 -35.59 -2.65 21.77
N VAL A 464 -36.06 -3.52 20.85
CA VAL A 464 -35.51 -3.65 19.48
C VAL A 464 -35.74 -2.37 18.63
N CYS A 465 -36.61 -1.46 19.07
CA CYS A 465 -36.87 -0.17 18.40
C CYS A 465 -36.32 1.03 19.20
N SER A 466 -35.16 0.88 19.82
CA SER A 466 -34.35 2.03 20.25
C SER A 466 -33.31 2.36 19.17
N SER A 467 -33.06 3.64 18.89
CA SER A 467 -32.07 4.10 17.89
C SER A 467 -30.72 3.40 18.06
N CYS A 468 -30.29 3.23 19.32
CA CYS A 468 -29.05 2.55 19.70
C CYS A 468 -28.97 1.08 19.23
N ALA A 469 -30.09 0.34 19.20
CA ALA A 469 -30.10 -1.04 18.70
C ALA A 469 -29.94 -1.10 17.17
N GLU A 470 -30.56 -0.17 16.44
CA GLU A 470 -30.44 -0.07 14.98
C GLU A 470 -29.00 0.30 14.56
N ASP A 471 -28.38 1.24 15.25
CA ASP A 471 -26.99 1.65 14.98
C ASP A 471 -26.00 0.53 15.28
N ARG A 472 -26.19 -0.19 16.39
CA ARG A 472 -25.37 -1.35 16.75
C ARG A 472 -25.46 -2.46 15.69
N ILE A 473 -26.66 -2.75 15.18
CA ILE A 473 -26.85 -3.74 14.09
C ILE A 473 -26.15 -3.26 12.84
N PHE A 474 -26.35 -2.00 12.43
CA PHE A 474 -25.73 -1.44 11.23
C PHE A 474 -24.21 -1.53 11.29
N VAL A 475 -23.59 -1.02 12.36
CA VAL A 475 -22.14 -1.10 12.60
C VAL A 475 -21.69 -2.56 12.58
N GLY A 476 -22.38 -3.43 13.32
CA GLY A 476 -22.04 -4.84 13.39
C GLY A 476 -22.03 -5.53 12.03
N LEU A 477 -23.04 -5.29 11.19
CA LEU A 477 -23.12 -5.85 9.83
C LEU A 477 -21.99 -5.32 8.94
N GLU A 478 -21.67 -4.02 9.03
CA GLU A 478 -20.57 -3.44 8.26
C GLU A 478 -19.22 -4.05 8.65
N LEU A 479 -18.97 -4.20 9.95
CA LEU A 479 -17.76 -4.86 10.46
C LEU A 479 -17.68 -6.32 10.02
N MET A 480 -18.81 -7.02 9.89
CA MET A 480 -18.85 -8.39 9.36
C MET A 480 -18.54 -8.47 7.86
N GLU A 481 -18.91 -7.47 7.07
CA GLU A 481 -18.60 -7.40 5.63
C GLU A 481 -17.12 -7.09 5.40
N ILE A 482 -16.60 -6.02 6.01
CA ILE A 482 -15.25 -5.50 5.76
C ILE A 482 -14.17 -6.13 6.64
N LYS A 483 -14.57 -6.80 7.74
CA LYS A 483 -13.71 -7.54 8.67
C LYS A 483 -12.58 -6.68 9.23
N ASP A 484 -11.37 -7.21 9.26
CA ASP A 484 -10.16 -6.58 9.78
C ASP A 484 -9.75 -5.28 9.07
N LEU A 485 -10.32 -4.98 7.90
CA LEU A 485 -10.14 -3.72 7.19
C LEU A 485 -11.06 -2.58 7.68
N TRP A 486 -11.94 -2.80 8.67
CA TRP A 486 -12.91 -1.80 9.12
C TRP A 486 -12.26 -0.49 9.59
N ARG A 487 -11.09 -0.56 10.25
CA ARG A 487 -10.36 0.64 10.70
C ARG A 487 -9.84 1.46 9.53
N ALA A 488 -9.42 0.79 8.45
CA ALA A 488 -9.02 1.46 7.22
C ALA A 488 -10.23 2.11 6.53
N ALA A 489 -11.38 1.42 6.48
CA ALA A 489 -12.62 1.98 5.93
C ALA A 489 -13.11 3.21 6.70
N LEU A 490 -13.02 3.19 8.03
CA LEU A 490 -13.36 4.33 8.89
C LEU A 490 -12.45 5.54 8.65
N VAL A 491 -11.13 5.34 8.56
CA VAL A 491 -10.22 6.46 8.23
C VAL A 491 -10.52 7.01 6.83
N LEU A 492 -10.84 6.14 5.87
CA LEU A 492 -11.20 6.57 4.51
C LEU A 492 -12.54 7.30 4.44
N SER A 493 -13.49 7.04 5.34
CA SER A 493 -14.79 7.76 5.34
C SER A 493 -14.59 9.26 5.57
N SER A 494 -13.61 9.63 6.39
CA SER A 494 -13.28 11.05 6.62
C SER A 494 -12.96 11.82 5.35
N LEU A 495 -12.53 11.15 4.27
CA LEU A 495 -12.20 11.77 2.98
C LEU A 495 -13.42 12.19 2.16
N ASN A 496 -14.64 11.78 2.54
CA ASN A 496 -15.86 12.20 1.84
C ASN A 496 -16.02 13.72 1.86
N ASP A 497 -15.74 14.38 2.98
CA ASP A 497 -15.69 15.84 3.11
C ASP A 497 -14.79 16.51 2.06
N LEU A 498 -13.64 15.89 1.77
CA LEU A 498 -12.69 16.41 0.79
C LEU A 498 -13.26 16.29 -0.63
N LEU A 499 -14.00 15.22 -0.94
CA LEU A 499 -14.71 15.08 -2.21
C LEU A 499 -15.84 16.10 -2.36
N GLU A 500 -16.52 16.40 -1.27
CA GLU A 500 -17.64 17.35 -1.23
C GLU A 500 -17.18 18.82 -1.16
N ASN A 501 -15.87 19.07 -1.08
CA ASN A 501 -15.25 20.40 -0.90
C ASN A 501 -15.72 21.09 0.39
N GLN A 502 -15.90 20.32 1.46
CA GLN A 502 -16.14 20.83 2.81
C GLN A 502 -14.83 21.35 3.44
N ALA A 503 -14.94 21.97 4.61
CA ALA A 503 -13.77 22.39 5.37
C ALA A 503 -12.98 21.15 5.82
N TRP A 504 -11.67 21.13 5.55
CA TRP A 504 -10.80 20.01 5.89
C TRP A 504 -9.95 20.33 7.12
N ASP A 505 -10.14 19.57 8.20
CA ASP A 505 -9.29 19.58 9.40
C ASP A 505 -8.94 18.14 9.78
N ALA A 506 -7.67 17.77 9.57
CA ALA A 506 -7.20 16.42 9.85
C ALA A 506 -7.24 16.07 11.35
N GLN A 507 -7.07 17.05 12.25
CA GLN A 507 -7.18 16.82 13.70
C GLN A 507 -8.61 16.55 14.11
N GLU A 508 -9.58 17.28 13.56
CA GLU A 508 -11.01 17.02 13.79
C GLU A 508 -11.40 15.63 13.30
N LYS A 509 -11.05 15.29 12.05
CA LYS A 509 -11.33 13.97 11.48
C LYS A 509 -10.68 12.82 12.25
N ALA A 510 -9.46 13.00 12.72
CA ALA A 510 -8.80 12.01 13.57
C ALA A 510 -9.50 11.82 14.93
N LYS A 511 -10.06 12.88 15.52
CA LYS A 511 -10.84 12.77 16.77
C LYS A 511 -12.15 12.02 16.57
N VAL A 512 -12.86 12.30 15.48
CA VAL A 512 -14.08 11.57 15.10
C VAL A 512 -13.77 10.08 14.92
N CYS A 513 -12.76 9.74 14.12
CA CYS A 513 -12.32 8.36 13.92
C CYS A 513 -11.99 7.67 15.25
N THR A 514 -11.25 8.35 16.13
CA THR A 514 -10.89 7.79 17.44
C THR A 514 -12.12 7.54 18.31
N SER A 515 -13.11 8.44 18.27
CA SER A 515 -14.36 8.32 19.03
C SER A 515 -15.23 7.17 18.52
N VAL A 516 -15.32 7.00 17.20
CA VAL A 516 -16.03 5.86 16.57
C VAL A 516 -15.36 4.54 16.95
N MET A 517 -14.03 4.49 16.95
CA MET A 517 -13.28 3.29 17.36
C MET A 517 -13.53 2.93 18.82
N ASP A 518 -13.55 3.91 19.72
CA ASP A 518 -13.87 3.72 21.13
C ASP A 518 -15.32 3.25 21.34
N PHE A 519 -16.28 3.82 20.61
CA PHE A 519 -17.67 3.35 20.60
C PHE A 519 -17.76 1.87 20.20
N ILE A 520 -17.16 1.48 19.07
CA ILE A 520 -17.16 0.09 18.57
C ILE A 520 -16.63 -0.89 19.62
N SER A 521 -15.53 -0.55 20.29
CA SER A 521 -14.96 -1.42 21.33
C SER A 521 -15.77 -1.43 22.62
N LYS A 522 -16.35 -0.29 23.05
CA LYS A 522 -17.29 -0.27 24.19
C LYS A 522 -18.52 -1.13 23.94
N GLN A 523 -18.96 -1.20 22.69
CA GLN A 523 -20.04 -2.08 22.26
C GLN A 523 -19.59 -3.55 22.09
N GLY A 524 -18.30 -3.88 22.21
CA GLY A 524 -17.81 -5.24 21.99
C GLY A 524 -18.09 -5.74 20.57
N LEU A 525 -18.09 -4.83 19.60
CA LEU A 525 -18.25 -5.15 18.18
C LEU A 525 -16.89 -5.34 17.49
N ASP A 526 -15.80 -5.01 18.17
CA ASP A 526 -14.46 -5.31 17.70
C ASP A 526 -14.30 -6.83 17.56
N GLU A 527 -14.02 -7.27 16.33
CA GLU A 527 -13.98 -8.69 15.95
C GLU A 527 -15.34 -9.40 15.86
N SER A 528 -16.44 -8.66 15.68
CA SER A 528 -17.78 -9.25 15.47
C SER A 528 -17.82 -10.31 14.36
N TRP A 529 -16.99 -10.17 13.32
CA TRP A 529 -16.84 -11.13 12.22
C TRP A 529 -16.27 -12.51 12.63
N ASN A 530 -15.63 -12.61 13.79
CA ASN A 530 -15.16 -13.88 14.36
C ASN A 530 -16.26 -14.61 15.16
N THR A 531 -17.38 -13.93 15.43
CA THR A 531 -18.46 -14.47 16.25
C THR A 531 -19.23 -15.54 15.48
N LYS A 532 -19.42 -16.71 16.11
CA LYS A 532 -20.23 -17.77 15.52
C LYS A 532 -21.70 -17.34 15.55
N PRO A 533 -22.46 -17.55 14.45
CA PRO A 533 -23.90 -17.37 14.47
C PRO A 533 -24.53 -18.26 15.55
N LEU A 534 -25.50 -17.72 16.30
CA LEU A 534 -26.26 -18.47 17.31
C LEU A 534 -27.06 -19.64 16.72
N LEU A 535 -27.48 -19.51 15.45
CA LEU A 535 -28.19 -20.55 14.71
C LEU A 535 -27.49 -20.79 13.37
N ASP A 536 -27.16 -22.05 13.08
CA ASP A 536 -26.58 -22.43 11.80
C ASP A 536 -27.65 -22.74 10.73
N GLY A 537 -27.22 -22.87 9.47
CA GLY A 537 -28.14 -23.12 8.37
C GLY A 537 -28.89 -24.45 8.48
N LYS A 538 -28.32 -25.47 9.14
CA LYS A 538 -28.96 -26.77 9.34
C LYS A 538 -30.04 -26.68 10.41
N GLU A 539 -29.76 -25.96 11.49
CA GLU A 539 -30.73 -25.69 12.55
C GLU A 539 -31.94 -24.90 12.01
N ILE A 540 -31.70 -23.88 11.20
CA ILE A 540 -32.77 -23.12 10.53
C ILE A 540 -33.57 -24.01 9.57
N MET A 541 -32.91 -24.84 8.77
CA MET A 541 -33.61 -25.77 7.86
C MET A 541 -34.49 -26.78 8.63
N ALA A 542 -34.00 -27.31 9.75
CA ALA A 542 -34.72 -28.26 10.57
C ALA A 542 -35.92 -27.63 11.27
N GLU A 543 -35.74 -26.45 11.87
CA GLU A 543 -36.78 -25.77 12.65
C GLU A 543 -37.93 -25.26 11.76
N PHE A 544 -37.62 -24.71 10.58
CA PHE A 544 -38.59 -24.12 9.66
C PHE A 544 -39.00 -25.05 8.51
N GLN A 545 -38.54 -26.31 8.52
CA GLN A 545 -38.82 -27.33 7.49
C GLN A 545 -38.47 -26.88 6.05
N LEU A 546 -37.39 -26.11 5.91
CA LEU A 546 -36.92 -25.57 4.64
C LEU A 546 -35.92 -26.53 3.98
N LYS A 547 -35.96 -26.64 2.64
CA LYS A 547 -35.04 -27.50 1.86
C LYS A 547 -33.75 -26.80 1.43
N GLY A 548 -33.43 -25.64 2.01
CA GLY A 548 -32.33 -24.76 1.57
C GLY A 548 -32.77 -23.68 0.58
N GLY A 549 -31.87 -22.76 0.25
CA GLY A 549 -32.10 -21.69 -0.72
C GLY A 549 -32.20 -20.28 -0.10
N PRO A 550 -32.70 -19.28 -0.86
CA PRO A 550 -32.72 -17.87 -0.43
C PRO A 550 -33.41 -17.65 0.93
N ALA A 551 -34.53 -18.32 1.20
CA ALA A 551 -35.25 -18.19 2.47
C ALA A 551 -34.42 -18.59 3.71
N VAL A 552 -33.53 -19.58 3.58
CA VAL A 552 -32.62 -19.96 4.67
C VAL A 552 -31.55 -18.90 4.88
N LYS A 553 -31.10 -18.23 3.80
CA LYS A 553 -30.20 -17.10 3.90
C LYS A 553 -30.87 -15.92 4.61
N ASP A 554 -32.09 -15.57 4.23
CA ASP A 554 -32.82 -14.45 4.83
C ASP A 554 -33.03 -14.65 6.34
N LEU A 555 -33.45 -15.85 6.76
CA LEU A 555 -33.58 -16.19 8.19
C LEU A 555 -32.23 -16.21 8.92
N LYS A 556 -31.15 -16.62 8.25
CA LYS A 556 -29.80 -16.56 8.83
C LYS A 556 -29.33 -15.11 9.01
N ASP A 557 -29.61 -14.25 8.04
CA ASP A 557 -29.26 -12.83 8.10
C ASP A 557 -30.07 -12.13 9.22
N LEU A 558 -31.35 -12.48 9.39
CA LEU A 558 -32.17 -12.03 10.53
C LEU A 558 -31.64 -12.53 11.89
N SER A 559 -31.21 -13.80 11.97
CA SER A 559 -30.58 -14.36 13.17
C SER A 559 -29.33 -13.58 13.58
N ILE A 560 -28.49 -13.20 12.60
CA ILE A 560 -27.29 -12.39 12.83
C ILE A 560 -27.66 -10.99 13.31
N GLN A 561 -28.66 -10.34 12.70
CA GLN A 561 -29.16 -9.04 13.17
C GLN A 561 -29.66 -9.10 14.61
N TRP A 562 -30.44 -10.14 14.95
CA TRP A 562 -30.91 -10.35 16.32
C TRP A 562 -29.75 -10.55 17.30
N GLN A 563 -28.74 -11.33 16.92
CA GLN A 563 -27.55 -11.56 17.73
C GLN A 563 -26.74 -10.28 17.97
N LEU A 564 -26.63 -9.42 16.95
CA LEU A 564 -25.98 -8.11 17.09
C LEU A 564 -26.75 -7.21 18.05
N ALA A 565 -28.09 -7.22 17.98
CA ALA A 565 -28.94 -6.47 18.89
C ALA A 565 -28.90 -7.01 20.34
N HIS A 566 -28.75 -8.33 20.52
CA HIS A 566 -28.80 -9.00 21.83
C HIS A 566 -27.47 -9.69 22.14
N PRO A 567 -26.42 -8.96 22.55
CA PRO A 567 -25.09 -9.53 22.77
C PRO A 567 -25.03 -10.61 23.85
N THR A 568 -25.97 -10.60 24.80
CA THR A 568 -26.10 -11.61 25.87
C THR A 568 -27.20 -12.65 25.57
N GLY A 569 -27.83 -12.58 24.39
CA GLY A 569 -28.95 -13.43 24.00
C GLY A 569 -28.53 -14.86 23.69
N THR A 570 -29.42 -15.81 24.00
CA THR A 570 -29.20 -17.23 23.79
C THR A 570 -29.76 -17.70 22.44
N ALA A 571 -29.26 -18.84 21.95
CA ALA A 571 -29.80 -19.47 20.74
C ALA A 571 -31.29 -19.84 20.85
N GLY A 572 -31.77 -20.15 22.07
CA GLY A 572 -33.18 -20.43 22.33
C GLY A 572 -34.07 -19.21 22.15
N GLU A 573 -33.65 -18.06 22.69
CA GLU A 573 -34.37 -16.79 22.55
C GLU A 573 -34.41 -16.31 21.09
N CYS A 574 -33.28 -16.40 20.39
CA CYS A 574 -33.19 -16.09 18.95
C CYS A 574 -34.18 -16.94 18.13
N ARG A 575 -34.27 -18.24 18.44
CA ARG A 575 -35.17 -19.18 17.76
C ARG A 575 -36.64 -18.82 17.94
N GLU A 576 -37.05 -18.51 19.16
CA GLU A 576 -38.44 -18.13 19.43
C GLU A 576 -38.79 -16.80 18.77
N TRP A 577 -37.87 -15.84 18.75
CA TRP A 577 -38.05 -14.59 18.02
C TRP A 577 -38.21 -14.80 16.51
N LEU A 578 -37.34 -15.61 15.88
CA LEU A 578 -37.43 -15.91 14.44
C LEU A 578 -38.75 -16.58 14.06
N LYS A 579 -39.31 -17.43 14.93
CA LYS A 579 -40.64 -18.04 14.70
C LYS A 579 -41.74 -16.99 14.63
N LEU A 580 -41.70 -16.02 15.54
CA LEU A 580 -42.69 -14.94 15.59
C LEU A 580 -42.57 -14.04 14.35
N GLU A 581 -41.36 -13.67 13.94
CA GLU A 581 -41.14 -12.85 12.73
C GLU A 581 -41.52 -13.59 11.44
N HIS A 582 -41.15 -14.87 11.32
CA HIS A 582 -41.56 -15.67 10.17
C HIS A 582 -43.08 -15.81 10.05
N ALA A 583 -43.79 -15.90 11.18
CA ALA A 583 -45.25 -15.93 11.21
C ALA A 583 -45.89 -14.59 10.83
N LYS A 584 -45.22 -13.45 11.07
CA LYS A 584 -45.68 -12.12 10.64
C LYS A 584 -45.52 -11.91 9.13
N GLY A 585 -44.41 -12.36 8.54
CA GLY A 585 -44.16 -12.22 7.09
C GLY A 585 -45.00 -13.12 6.18
N ASN A 586 -45.66 -14.14 6.73
CA ASN A 586 -46.58 -15.04 6.02
C ASN A 586 -48.07 -14.63 6.14
N LYS A 587 -48.37 -13.53 6.83
CA LYS A 587 -49.70 -12.87 6.85
C LYS A 587 -49.69 -11.69 5.91
#